data_AF-A0A6G2J7M3-F1
#
_entry.id   AF-A0A6G2J7M3-F1
#
_cell.length_a   1.000
_cell.length_b   1.000
_cell.length_c   1.000
_cell.angle_alpha   90.00
_cell.angle_beta   90.00
_cell.angle_gamma   90.00
#
_symmetry.space_group_name_H-M   'P 1'
#
loop_
_entity.id
_entity.type
_entity.pdbx_description
1 polymer ?
#
loop_
_entity_poly.entity_id
_entity_poly.type
_entity_poly.pdbx_seq_one_letter_code
_entity_poly.pdbx_strand_id
1 'polypeptide(L)'
;MKNPSRKIFENKPGKSREHWENVICIKFSYTNRVLDVLWGQTKKALSALNRQLKLHGFVVIRDHIVISKERIHIFLFLESFCISKISIRQGPNVFLKDAVSRFIAKNTNNIIWVSNDMTLLCLDEREYASIFSILDYLLSNPSVAGIPNGLHDDIKTYTLTGGEQFNDLIKQKAAPIMSDDGAAVSST
;
A
#
# COMPACT_ATOMS: atom_id res chain seq x y z
N MET A 1 25.13 0.34 -29.79
CA MET A 1 23.78 -0.27 -29.80
C MET A 1 23.84 -1.59 -30.56
N LYS A 2 23.58 -2.73 -29.90
CA LYS A 2 23.49 -4.04 -30.56
C LYS A 2 22.00 -4.33 -30.84
N ASN A 3 21.62 -4.36 -32.12
CA ASN A 3 20.31 -4.78 -32.63
C ASN A 3 19.10 -3.82 -32.46
N PRO A 4 19.09 -2.65 -33.12
CA PRO A 4 17.90 -1.79 -33.20
C PRO A 4 16.80 -2.48 -34.02
N SER A 5 15.60 -2.62 -33.45
CA SER A 5 14.44 -3.19 -34.17
C SER A 5 13.16 -2.42 -33.86
N ARG A 6 12.21 -2.41 -34.81
CA ARG A 6 10.89 -1.79 -34.63
C ARG A 6 10.11 -2.37 -33.44
N LYS A 7 10.38 -3.63 -33.08
CA LYS A 7 9.82 -4.32 -31.91
C LYS A 7 10.13 -3.66 -30.57
N ILE A 8 11.10 -2.74 -30.51
CA ILE A 8 11.40 -1.93 -29.32
C ILE A 8 10.37 -0.80 -29.14
N PHE A 9 9.76 -0.34 -30.23
CA PHE A 9 8.77 0.75 -30.26
C PHE A 9 7.32 0.24 -30.31
N GLU A 10 7.14 -1.07 -30.43
CA GLU A 10 5.82 -1.70 -30.39
C GLU A 10 5.42 -1.96 -28.92
N ASN A 11 4.27 -1.43 -28.51
CA ASN A 11 3.65 -1.79 -27.23
C ASN A 11 3.34 -3.30 -27.26
N LYS A 12 4.14 -4.10 -26.55
CA LYS A 12 3.80 -5.50 -26.33
C LYS A 12 2.70 -5.55 -25.27
N PRO A 13 1.58 -6.26 -25.50
CA PRO A 13 0.70 -6.59 -24.40
C PRO A 13 1.49 -7.47 -23.44
N GLY A 14 1.82 -6.93 -22.26
CA GLY A 14 2.45 -7.70 -21.20
C GLY A 14 1.61 -8.95 -20.90
N LYS A 15 2.27 -10.09 -20.67
CA LYS A 15 1.57 -11.27 -20.16
C LYS A 15 1.06 -10.93 -18.76
N SER A 16 -0.24 -10.65 -18.62
CA SER A 16 -0.88 -10.45 -17.33
C SER A 16 -0.65 -11.69 -16.47
N ARG A 17 0.09 -11.56 -15.37
CA ARG A 17 0.21 -12.63 -14.39
C ARG A 17 -1.08 -12.76 -13.59
N GLU A 18 -1.34 -13.97 -13.12
CA GLU A 18 -2.52 -14.37 -12.35
C GLU A 18 -2.32 -14.00 -10.88
N HIS A 19 -2.60 -12.75 -10.46
CA HIS A 19 -2.69 -12.39 -9.02
C HIS A 19 -3.62 -11.18 -8.77
N TRP A 20 -4.71 -11.07 -9.54
CA TRP A 20 -5.65 -9.95 -9.41
C TRP A 20 -6.35 -9.93 -8.04
N GLU A 21 -6.50 -11.09 -7.40
CA GLU A 21 -7.04 -11.24 -6.05
C GLU A 21 -6.29 -10.41 -5.00
N ASN A 22 -5.02 -10.10 -5.27
CA ASN A 22 -4.17 -9.32 -4.37
C ASN A 22 -3.97 -7.86 -4.82
N VAL A 23 -4.76 -7.37 -5.77
CA VAL A 23 -4.73 -5.97 -6.20
C VAL A 23 -5.92 -5.21 -5.66
N ILE A 24 -5.66 -4.12 -4.95
CA ILE A 24 -6.72 -3.20 -4.53
C ILE A 24 -6.64 -1.89 -5.30
N CYS A 25 -7.80 -1.37 -5.69
CA CYS A 25 -7.96 -0.06 -6.28
C CYS A 25 -8.60 0.88 -5.25
N ILE A 26 -7.94 2.00 -4.99
CA ILE A 26 -8.50 3.16 -4.30
C ILE A 26 -8.92 4.16 -5.38
N LYS A 27 -10.21 4.48 -5.44
CA LYS A 27 -10.77 5.39 -6.44
C LYS A 27 -11.47 6.55 -5.75
N PHE A 28 -11.17 7.77 -6.16
CA PHE A 28 -11.89 8.96 -5.71
C PHE A 28 -11.92 10.03 -6.80
N SER A 29 -12.89 10.93 -6.72
CA SER A 29 -13.02 12.06 -7.64
C SER A 29 -12.20 13.25 -7.14
N TYR A 30 -11.75 14.13 -8.04
CA TYR A 30 -11.03 15.34 -7.65
C TYR A 30 -11.61 16.59 -8.32
N THR A 31 -11.45 17.73 -7.66
CA THR A 31 -11.87 19.03 -8.21
C THR A 31 -10.84 19.58 -9.21
N ASN A 32 -11.28 20.27 -10.27
CA ASN A 32 -10.41 20.74 -11.35
C ASN A 32 -9.18 21.51 -10.84
N ARG A 33 -7.99 20.99 -11.16
CA ARG A 33 -6.67 21.52 -10.76
C ARG A 33 -5.65 21.19 -11.85
N VAL A 34 -4.53 21.91 -11.84
CA VAL A 34 -3.41 21.64 -12.75
C VAL A 34 -2.87 20.22 -12.50
N LEU A 35 -2.63 19.48 -13.58
CA LEU A 35 -2.23 18.08 -13.54
C LEU A 35 -0.97 17.84 -12.70
N ASP A 36 0.02 18.74 -12.79
CA ASP A 36 1.27 18.62 -12.04
C ASP A 36 1.06 18.70 -10.52
N VAL A 37 0.17 19.59 -10.08
CA VAL A 37 -0.19 19.71 -8.65
C VAL A 37 -0.86 18.43 -8.19
N LEU A 38 -1.80 17.92 -8.98
CA LEU A 38 -2.53 16.71 -8.66
C LEU A 38 -1.61 15.48 -8.62
N TRP A 39 -0.70 15.36 -9.58
CA TRP A 39 0.28 14.29 -9.63
C TRP A 39 1.22 14.33 -8.42
N GLY A 40 1.75 15.50 -8.09
CA GLY A 40 2.61 15.70 -6.93
C GLY A 40 1.91 15.37 -5.61
N GLN A 41 0.66 15.79 -5.44
CA GLN A 41 -0.13 15.46 -4.25
C GLN A 41 -0.48 13.97 -4.18
N THR A 42 -0.88 13.36 -5.29
CA THR A 42 -1.25 11.93 -5.33
C THR A 42 -0.05 11.03 -5.07
N LYS A 43 1.13 11.38 -5.59
CA LYS A 43 2.39 10.66 -5.29
C LYS A 43 2.77 10.76 -3.81
N LYS A 44 2.60 11.93 -3.18
CA LYS A 44 2.80 12.09 -1.73
C LYS A 44 1.80 11.27 -0.93
N ALA A 45 0.53 11.26 -1.32
CA ALA A 45 -0.50 10.44 -0.68
C ALA A 45 -0.18 8.95 -0.77
N LEU A 46 0.20 8.45 -1.95
CA LEU A 46 0.62 7.07 -2.16
C LEU A 46 1.84 6.69 -1.29
N SER A 47 2.85 7.54 -1.23
CA SER A 47 4.02 7.33 -0.36
C SER A 47 3.63 7.24 1.12
N ALA A 48 2.72 8.12 1.56
CA ALA A 48 2.20 8.12 2.91
C ALA A 48 1.41 6.83 3.21
N LEU A 49 0.53 6.41 2.30
CA LEU A 49 -0.22 5.15 2.40
C LEU A 49 0.71 3.94 2.47
N ASN A 50 1.70 3.83 1.57
CA ASN A 50 2.69 2.73 1.59
C ASN A 50 3.44 2.67 2.93
N ARG A 51 3.83 3.83 3.49
CA ARG A 51 4.46 3.90 4.80
C ARG A 51 3.53 3.39 5.91
N GLN A 52 2.28 3.83 5.92
CA GLN A 52 1.31 3.41 6.93
C GLN A 52 1.02 1.91 6.82
N LEU A 53 0.77 1.41 5.61
CA LEU A 53 0.56 -0.03 5.36
C LEU A 53 1.73 -0.86 5.88
N LYS A 54 2.97 -0.43 5.62
CA LYS A 54 4.17 -1.09 6.14
C LYS A 54 4.23 -1.08 7.67
N LEU A 55 3.89 0.04 8.32
CA LEU A 55 3.84 0.12 9.80
C LEU A 55 2.80 -0.83 10.40
N HIS A 56 1.70 -1.07 9.69
CA HIS A 56 0.65 -2.02 10.09
C HIS A 56 0.94 -3.47 9.64
N GLY A 57 2.11 -3.73 9.02
CA GLY A 57 2.56 -5.07 8.66
C GLY A 57 2.07 -5.58 7.31
N PHE A 58 1.47 -4.73 6.48
CA PHE A 58 1.15 -5.06 5.09
C PHE A 58 2.35 -4.80 4.18
N VAL A 59 2.54 -5.69 3.20
CA VAL A 59 3.60 -5.58 2.20
C VAL A 59 3.00 -5.20 0.86
N VAL A 60 3.33 -4.01 0.37
CA VAL A 60 3.00 -3.56 -0.99
C VAL A 60 4.16 -3.95 -1.90
N ILE A 61 3.89 -4.83 -2.87
CA ILE A 61 4.86 -5.34 -3.85
C ILE A 61 5.11 -4.28 -4.92
N ARG A 62 4.03 -3.71 -5.46
CA ARG A 62 4.06 -2.67 -6.51
C ARG A 62 2.87 -1.72 -6.36
N ASP A 63 3.03 -0.50 -6.85
CA ASP A 63 1.97 0.50 -6.89
C ASP A 63 1.91 1.21 -8.25
N HIS A 64 0.75 1.78 -8.56
CA HIS A 64 0.55 2.59 -9.76
C HIS A 64 -0.57 3.61 -9.57
N ILE A 65 -0.44 4.75 -10.24
CA ILE A 65 -1.43 5.83 -10.22
C ILE A 65 -1.91 6.06 -11.64
N VAL A 66 -3.23 6.10 -11.81
CA VAL A 66 -3.87 6.55 -13.04
C VAL A 66 -4.75 7.74 -12.71
N ILE A 67 -4.40 8.90 -13.29
CA ILE A 67 -5.24 10.09 -13.26
C ILE A 67 -5.97 10.16 -14.59
N SER A 68 -7.29 10.11 -14.51
CA SER A 68 -8.20 10.30 -15.65
C SER A 68 -9.08 11.52 -15.39
N LYS A 69 -9.85 11.97 -16.39
CA LYS A 69 -10.74 13.13 -16.23
C LYS A 69 -11.58 13.00 -14.95
N GLU A 70 -11.30 13.90 -14.00
CA GLU A 70 -11.98 14.03 -12.69
C GLU A 70 -11.86 12.82 -11.75
N ARG A 71 -11.04 11.80 -12.05
CA ARG A 71 -10.87 10.62 -11.20
C ARG A 71 -9.42 10.20 -11.04
N ILE A 72 -9.03 9.93 -9.80
CA ILE A 72 -7.76 9.30 -9.45
C ILE A 72 -8.02 7.83 -9.13
N HIS A 73 -7.17 6.95 -9.64
CA HIS A 73 -7.09 5.55 -9.27
C HIS A 73 -5.69 5.29 -8.73
N ILE A 74 -5.59 4.75 -7.52
CA ILE A 74 -4.36 4.26 -6.93
C ILE A 74 -4.50 2.74 -6.83
N PHE A 75 -3.61 2.02 -7.51
CA PHE A 75 -3.54 0.58 -7.48
C PHE A 75 -2.39 0.15 -6.58
N LEU A 76 -2.67 -0.78 -5.67
CA LEU A 76 -1.67 -1.42 -4.81
C LEU A 76 -1.74 -2.91 -5.06
N PHE A 77 -0.62 -3.51 -5.44
CA PHE A 77 -0.45 -4.96 -5.47
C PHE A 77 0.20 -5.40 -4.17
N LEU A 78 -0.51 -6.19 -3.38
CA LEU A 78 -0.07 -6.62 -2.05
C LEU A 78 0.41 -8.07 -2.05
N GLU A 79 1.20 -8.42 -1.05
CA GLU A 79 1.51 -9.82 -0.76
C GLU A 79 0.27 -10.60 -0.31
N SER A 80 -0.59 -9.97 0.48
CA SER A 80 -1.87 -10.52 0.91
C SER A 80 -2.85 -9.41 1.30
N PHE A 81 -4.14 -9.66 1.08
CA PHE A 81 -5.22 -8.81 1.58
C PHE A 81 -5.51 -9.01 3.06
N CYS A 82 -5.21 -10.20 3.58
CA CYS A 82 -5.45 -10.56 4.97
C CYS A 82 -4.14 -11.04 5.61
N ILE A 83 -3.79 -10.45 6.74
CA ILE A 83 -2.65 -10.88 7.55
C ILE A 83 -3.16 -11.46 8.87
N SER A 84 -2.30 -12.20 9.56
CA SER A 84 -2.65 -12.76 10.86
C SER A 84 -3.09 -11.65 11.83
N LYS A 85 -4.12 -11.89 12.64
CA LYS A 85 -4.52 -10.95 13.69
C LYS A 85 -3.47 -10.85 14.80
N ILE A 86 -2.66 -11.90 14.98
CA ILE A 86 -1.57 -11.92 15.96
C ILE A 86 -0.23 -11.66 15.29
N SER A 87 0.62 -10.91 15.98
CA SER A 87 1.97 -10.58 15.55
C SER A 87 2.96 -10.76 16.69
N ILE A 88 4.22 -11.00 16.33
CA ILE A 88 5.31 -11.06 17.30
C ILE A 88 6.10 -9.77 17.18
N ARG A 89 6.10 -8.96 18.24
CA ARG A 89 6.91 -7.75 18.36
C ARG A 89 8.24 -8.09 19.05
N GLN A 90 9.34 -7.75 18.40
CA GLN A 90 10.67 -7.86 18.98
C GLN A 90 10.92 -6.72 19.97
N GLY A 91 11.39 -7.09 21.15
CA GLY A 91 11.82 -6.21 22.23
C GLY A 91 13.34 -6.12 22.32
N PRO A 92 13.87 -5.58 23.44
CA PRO A 92 15.29 -5.48 23.66
C PRO A 92 15.91 -6.85 23.98
N ASN A 93 17.22 -6.94 23.80
CA ASN A 93 18.00 -8.06 24.32
C ASN A 93 17.93 -8.09 25.87
N VAL A 94 17.82 -9.28 26.45
CA VAL A 94 17.64 -9.50 27.91
C VAL A 94 18.79 -8.92 28.75
N PHE A 95 19.98 -8.73 28.19
CA PHE A 95 21.12 -8.13 28.89
C PHE A 95 20.98 -6.61 29.10
N LEU A 96 20.03 -5.95 28.42
CA LEU A 96 19.78 -4.51 28.55
C LEU A 96 18.73 -4.22 29.65
N LYS A 97 19.15 -4.34 30.91
CA LYS A 97 18.27 -4.29 32.10
C LYS A 97 17.23 -3.16 32.10
N ASP A 98 17.64 -1.93 31.79
CA ASP A 98 16.73 -0.78 31.80
C ASP A 98 15.71 -0.83 30.65
N ALA A 99 16.14 -1.29 29.48
CA ALA A 99 15.28 -1.43 28.32
C ALA A 99 14.26 -2.56 28.54
N VAL A 100 14.72 -3.68 29.10
CA VAL A 100 13.88 -4.83 29.49
C VAL A 100 12.80 -4.40 30.48
N SER A 101 13.18 -3.69 31.54
CA SER A 101 12.25 -3.24 32.57
C SER A 101 11.16 -2.33 32.00
N ARG A 102 11.55 -1.38 31.14
CA ARG A 102 10.60 -0.51 30.41
C ARG A 102 9.71 -1.28 29.44
N PHE A 103 10.27 -2.27 28.74
CA PHE A 103 9.52 -3.09 27.79
C PHE A 103 8.45 -3.91 28.50
N ILE A 104 8.80 -4.64 29.57
CA ILE A 104 7.85 -5.43 30.35
C ILE A 104 6.78 -4.53 30.97
N ALA A 105 7.15 -3.40 31.56
CA ALA A 105 6.21 -2.46 32.16
C ALA A 105 5.19 -1.89 31.15
N LYS A 106 5.58 -1.72 29.88
CA LYS A 106 4.68 -1.25 28.82
C LYS A 106 3.74 -2.34 28.29
N ASN A 107 4.08 -3.61 28.47
CA ASN A 107 3.41 -4.76 27.86
C ASN A 107 2.86 -5.73 28.93
N THR A 108 2.43 -5.22 30.09
CA THR A 108 2.02 -6.04 31.25
C THR A 108 0.86 -6.99 30.96
N ASN A 109 0.01 -6.67 30.00
CA ASN A 109 -1.15 -7.49 29.62
C ASN A 109 -0.86 -8.43 28.44
N ASN A 110 0.38 -8.44 27.92
CA ASN A 110 0.75 -9.24 26.77
C ASN A 110 1.51 -10.50 27.20
N ILE A 111 1.48 -11.53 26.35
CA ILE A 111 2.32 -12.70 26.52
C ILE A 111 3.74 -12.32 26.09
N ILE A 112 4.72 -12.45 27.00
CA ILE A 112 6.13 -12.14 26.77
C ILE A 112 6.97 -13.39 27.02
N TRP A 113 7.94 -13.66 26.15
CA TRP A 113 8.92 -14.74 26.31
C TRP A 113 10.28 -14.34 25.77
N VAL A 114 11.29 -15.17 26.02
CA VAL A 114 12.67 -14.97 25.53
C VAL A 114 12.88 -15.88 24.32
N SER A 115 13.41 -15.34 23.23
CA SER A 115 13.82 -16.12 22.06
C SER A 115 15.20 -16.75 22.23
N ASN A 116 15.56 -17.66 21.32
CA ASN A 116 16.86 -18.36 21.35
C ASN A 116 18.08 -17.43 21.27
N ASP A 117 17.93 -16.24 20.67
CA ASP A 117 18.95 -15.20 20.56
C ASP A 117 18.96 -14.22 21.75
N MET A 118 18.31 -14.57 22.86
CA MET A 118 18.25 -13.76 24.08
C MET A 118 17.54 -12.41 23.87
N THR A 119 16.58 -12.35 22.94
CA THR A 119 15.73 -11.18 22.68
C THR A 119 14.36 -11.38 23.31
N LEU A 120 13.80 -10.33 23.92
CA LEU A 120 12.41 -10.39 24.39
C LEU A 120 11.46 -10.37 23.20
N LEU A 121 10.47 -11.24 23.21
CA LEU A 121 9.37 -11.28 22.27
C LEU A 121 8.06 -11.00 22.99
N CYS A 122 7.14 -10.33 22.31
CA CYS A 122 5.82 -10.00 22.82
C CYS A 122 4.76 -10.36 21.78
N LEU A 123 3.71 -11.05 22.20
CA LEU A 123 2.53 -11.30 21.38
C LEU A 123 1.69 -10.02 21.36
N ASP A 124 1.42 -9.52 20.16
CA ASP A 124 0.64 -8.31 19.94
C ASP A 124 -0.54 -8.61 19.01
N GLU A 125 -1.69 -8.02 19.29
CA GLU A 125 -2.89 -8.16 18.46
C GLU A 125 -3.01 -6.95 17.53
N ARG A 126 -3.05 -7.21 16.22
CA ARG A 126 -3.23 -6.17 15.21
C ARG A 126 -4.66 -5.65 15.26
N GLU A 127 -4.79 -4.33 15.31
CA GLU A 127 -6.07 -3.64 15.19
C GLU A 127 -6.72 -3.88 13.82
N TYR A 128 -5.90 -3.91 12.76
CA TYR A 128 -6.34 -4.11 11.38
C TYR A 128 -5.64 -5.33 10.76
N ALA A 129 -6.42 -6.39 10.50
CA ALA A 129 -5.93 -7.61 9.85
C ALA A 129 -6.29 -7.69 8.36
N SER A 130 -7.18 -6.83 7.87
CA SER A 130 -7.61 -6.76 6.48
C SER A 130 -7.19 -5.45 5.83
N ILE A 131 -6.73 -5.51 4.58
CA ILE A 131 -6.35 -4.33 3.79
C ILE A 131 -7.49 -3.32 3.66
N PHE A 132 -8.73 -3.80 3.52
CA PHE A 132 -9.91 -2.94 3.44
C PHE A 132 -10.10 -2.15 4.74
N SER A 133 -9.95 -2.81 5.89
CA SER A 133 -10.13 -2.15 7.20
C SER A 133 -9.10 -1.06 7.47
N ILE A 134 -7.82 -1.31 7.16
CA ILE A 134 -6.78 -0.29 7.37
C ILE A 134 -6.90 0.85 6.35
N LEU A 135 -7.18 0.57 5.08
CA LEU A 135 -7.36 1.63 4.08
C LEU A 135 -8.59 2.48 4.40
N ASP A 136 -9.68 1.87 4.85
CA ASP A 136 -10.88 2.59 5.27
C ASP A 136 -10.57 3.56 6.42
N TYR A 137 -9.85 3.09 7.44
CA TYR A 137 -9.37 3.95 8.52
C TYR A 137 -8.47 5.09 8.03
N LEU A 138 -7.47 4.81 7.19
CA LEU A 138 -6.50 5.80 6.71
C LEU A 138 -7.14 6.86 5.80
N LEU A 139 -8.05 6.45 4.92
CA LEU A 139 -8.73 7.35 3.98
C LEU A 139 -9.81 8.18 4.68
N SER A 140 -10.44 7.63 5.71
CA SER A 140 -11.37 8.38 6.58
C SER A 140 -10.63 9.37 7.51
N ASN A 141 -9.34 9.15 7.76
CA ASN A 141 -8.49 9.99 8.60
C ASN A 141 -7.24 10.50 7.85
N PRO A 142 -7.41 11.28 6.77
CA PRO A 142 -6.32 11.58 5.84
C PRO A 142 -5.15 12.34 6.49
N SER A 143 -5.42 13.16 7.51
CA SER A 143 -4.38 13.84 8.30
C SER A 143 -3.46 12.86 9.03
N VAL A 144 -4.05 11.81 9.64
CA VAL A 144 -3.29 10.75 10.36
C VAL A 144 -2.49 9.91 9.36
N ALA A 145 -3.07 9.63 8.21
CA ALA A 145 -2.38 8.93 7.13
C ALA A 145 -1.18 9.72 6.58
N GLY A 146 -1.15 11.05 6.76
CA GLY A 146 -0.13 11.93 6.18
C GLY A 146 -0.42 12.29 4.72
N ILE A 147 -1.69 12.20 4.31
CA ILE A 147 -2.16 12.59 2.99
C ILE A 147 -2.16 14.13 2.90
N PRO A 148 -1.68 14.74 1.79
CA PRO A 148 -1.69 16.19 1.63
C PRO A 148 -3.09 16.80 1.76
N ASN A 149 -3.19 17.93 2.49
CA ASN A 149 -4.45 18.65 2.73
C ASN A 149 -5.23 18.94 1.44
N GLY A 150 -4.52 19.19 0.33
CA GLY A 150 -5.15 19.43 -0.97
C GLY A 150 -5.97 18.26 -1.53
N LEU A 151 -5.85 17.05 -0.99
CA LEU A 151 -6.65 15.89 -1.37
C LEU A 151 -7.71 15.50 -0.32
N HIS A 152 -7.77 16.18 0.82
CA HIS A 152 -8.67 15.78 1.92
C HIS A 152 -10.13 15.81 1.51
N ASP A 153 -10.56 16.89 0.85
CA ASP A 153 -11.94 17.01 0.37
C ASP A 153 -12.26 16.02 -0.76
N ASP A 154 -11.29 15.74 -1.63
CA ASP A 154 -11.44 14.81 -2.75
C ASP A 154 -11.61 13.36 -2.26
N ILE A 155 -10.91 12.99 -1.18
CA ILE A 155 -10.92 11.64 -0.62
C ILE A 155 -12.13 11.38 0.28
N LYS A 156 -12.93 12.39 0.66
CA LYS A 156 -14.14 12.18 1.47
C LYS A 156 -15.07 11.10 0.91
N THR A 157 -15.17 11.03 -0.41
CA THR A 157 -15.93 10.00 -1.12
C THR A 157 -14.98 9.15 -1.94
N TYR A 158 -14.61 7.99 -1.40
CA TYR A 158 -13.75 7.01 -2.06
C TYR A 158 -14.46 5.69 -2.25
N THR A 159 -13.90 4.85 -3.11
CA THR A 159 -14.30 3.46 -3.30
C THR A 159 -13.07 2.59 -3.22
N LEU A 160 -13.16 1.52 -2.44
CA LEU A 160 -12.19 0.43 -2.41
C LEU A 160 -12.75 -0.73 -3.22
N THR A 161 -11.94 -1.31 -4.11
CA THR A 161 -12.34 -2.46 -4.92
C THR A 161 -11.18 -3.43 -5.01
N GLY A 162 -11.42 -4.70 -4.66
CA GLY A 162 -10.46 -5.79 -4.85
C GLY A 162 -10.45 -6.28 -6.29
N GLY A 163 -9.32 -6.79 -6.76
CA GLY A 163 -9.12 -7.08 -8.19
C GLY A 163 -9.93 -8.25 -8.71
N GLU A 164 -10.48 -9.10 -7.84
CA GLU A 164 -11.51 -10.09 -8.19
C GLU A 164 -12.76 -9.43 -8.81
N GLN A 165 -13.07 -8.19 -8.39
CA GLN A 165 -14.23 -7.44 -8.86
C GLN A 165 -13.91 -6.46 -10.00
N PHE A 166 -12.68 -6.47 -10.51
CA PHE A 166 -12.31 -5.58 -11.61
C PHE A 166 -12.93 -6.02 -12.93
N ASN A 167 -13.57 -5.08 -13.60
CA ASN A 167 -13.91 -5.20 -15.02
C ASN A 167 -12.66 -4.99 -15.90
N ASP A 168 -12.81 -5.27 -17.20
CA ASP A 168 -11.71 -5.20 -18.17
C ASP A 168 -11.06 -3.82 -18.25
N LEU A 169 -11.86 -2.74 -18.11
CA LEU A 169 -11.35 -1.37 -18.14
C LEU A 169 -10.44 -1.07 -16.95
N ILE A 170 -10.80 -1.52 -15.75
CA ILE A 170 -9.98 -1.34 -14.55
C ILE A 170 -8.72 -2.21 -14.65
N LYS A 171 -8.83 -3.45 -15.13
CA LYS A 171 -7.67 -4.32 -15.38
C LYS A 171 -6.71 -3.72 -16.39
N GLN A 172 -7.20 -3.07 -17.45
CA GLN A 172 -6.36 -2.36 -18.41
C GLN A 172 -5.59 -1.20 -17.76
N LYS A 173 -6.25 -0.39 -16.92
CA LYS A 173 -5.61 0.70 -16.17
C LYS A 173 -4.58 0.18 -15.16
N ALA A 174 -4.82 -0.98 -14.57
CA ALA A 174 -3.93 -1.62 -13.61
C ALA A 174 -2.86 -2.50 -14.28
N ALA A 175 -2.92 -2.77 -15.58
CA ALA A 175 -1.97 -3.66 -16.26
C ALA A 175 -0.48 -3.35 -15.99
N PRO A 176 -0.05 -2.08 -15.83
CA PRO A 176 1.34 -1.77 -15.52
C PRO A 176 1.87 -2.38 -14.20
N ILE A 177 1.03 -2.60 -13.18
CA ILE A 177 1.50 -3.25 -11.93
C ILE A 177 1.73 -4.75 -12.12
N MET A 178 1.04 -5.36 -13.07
CA MET A 178 1.07 -6.81 -13.36
C MET A 178 1.98 -7.19 -14.53
N SER A 179 2.52 -6.22 -15.26
CA SER A 179 3.43 -6.44 -16.36
C SER A 179 4.88 -6.56 -15.89
N ASP A 180 5.67 -7.35 -16.59
CA ASP A 180 7.13 -7.43 -16.41
C ASP A 180 7.86 -6.23 -17.04
N ASP A 181 7.16 -5.43 -17.85
CA ASP A 181 7.72 -4.24 -18.48
C ASP A 181 7.74 -3.09 -17.47
N GLY A 182 8.92 -2.88 -16.87
CA GLY A 182 9.19 -1.74 -16.01
C GLY A 182 8.82 -0.42 -16.71
N ALA A 183 7.75 0.21 -16.22
CA ALA A 183 7.38 1.61 -16.44
C ALA A 183 7.61 2.15 -17.87
N ALA A 184 6.71 1.84 -18.80
CA ALA A 184 6.41 2.75 -19.91
C ALA A 184 5.09 3.46 -19.59
N VAL A 185 5.20 4.63 -18.96
CA VAL A 185 4.09 5.58 -18.81
C VAL A 185 3.72 6.05 -20.23
N SER A 186 2.59 5.61 -20.76
CA SER A 186 1.98 6.23 -21.94
C SER A 186 1.00 7.30 -21.47
N SER A 187 1.41 8.56 -21.62
CA SER A 187 0.51 9.70 -21.64
C SER A 187 -0.34 9.62 -22.90
N THR A 188 -1.66 9.55 -22.76
CA THR A 188 -2.64 9.88 -23.80
C THR A 188 -3.78 10.65 -23.17
#